data_AF-A0A932TBY5-F1
#
_entry.id   AF-A0A932TBY5-F1
#
_cell.length_a   1.000
_cell.length_b   1.000
_cell.length_c   1.000
_cell.angle_alpha   90.00
_cell.angle_beta   90.00
_cell.angle_gamma   90.00
#
_symmetry.space_group_name_H-M   'P 1'
#
loop_
_entity.id
_entity.type
_entity.pdbx_description
1 polymer ?
#
loop_
_entity_poly.entity_id
_entity_poly.type
_entity_poly.pdbx_seq_one_letter_code
_entity_poly.pdbx_strand_id
1 'polypeptide(L)'
;MLYTCGHKIPDSDSIIGAPDDLKDANLIGIADHHKLGGLITSAPLEVWIRPVGCSNTVIKEMFDYHNIAIPADIAGAMMCAILSDTVIFKSPTCTKIDTKACKELASIAGIEDYKALGMEMFKVKSQVEGVPTRELVMRDYKNFDMYGKKVGIGQLEVVDLSIFDSVKDDLLADIKKLKEEDGNDTVLLVLTDIIAMGSQILVATNSPEIVEKAWDVKIENDQFWLKGCLSRKKQVVPFLEPAYK
;
A
#
# COMPACT_ATOMS: atom_id res chain seq x y z
N MET A 1 -6.49 14.75 -24.54
CA MET A 1 -6.59 14.38 -23.10
C MET A 1 -5.32 14.82 -22.38
N LEU A 2 -5.42 15.38 -21.17
CA LEU A 2 -4.25 15.53 -20.27
C LEU A 2 -4.19 14.26 -19.43
N TYR A 3 -3.08 13.53 -19.51
CA TYR A 3 -2.93 12.26 -18.79
C TYR A 3 -2.08 12.48 -17.53
N THR A 4 -2.64 12.13 -16.37
CA THR A 4 -1.92 12.01 -15.11
C THR A 4 -1.88 10.53 -14.75
N CYS A 5 -0.71 9.90 -14.81
CA CYS A 5 -0.63 8.47 -14.53
C CYS A 5 -0.55 8.19 -13.04
N GLY A 6 -1.24 7.12 -12.60
CA GLY A 6 -1.11 6.57 -11.26
C GLY A 6 -0.08 5.44 -11.14
N HIS A 7 0.49 4.92 -12.24
CA HIS A 7 1.43 3.78 -12.19
C HIS A 7 2.44 3.77 -13.36
N LYS A 8 3.54 3.02 -13.21
CA LYS A 8 4.67 2.90 -14.14
C LYS A 8 4.26 2.75 -15.62
N ILE A 9 4.94 3.47 -16.51
CA ILE A 9 4.91 3.23 -17.96
C ILE A 9 6.06 2.26 -18.31
N PRO A 10 5.81 0.99 -18.67
CA PRO A 10 6.86 0.08 -19.14
C PRO A 10 7.12 0.25 -20.65
N ASP A 11 8.21 -0.37 -21.12
CA ASP A 11 8.68 -0.41 -22.51
C ASP A 11 7.78 -1.21 -23.48
N SER A 12 6.46 -1.19 -23.31
CA SER A 12 5.49 -1.83 -24.21
C SER A 12 4.56 -0.81 -24.87
N ASP A 13 4.03 -1.14 -26.05
CA ASP A 13 3.04 -0.35 -26.82
C ASP A 13 1.68 -0.14 -26.09
N SER A 14 1.62 -0.36 -24.78
CA SER A 14 0.50 -0.15 -23.89
C SER A 14 0.98 0.61 -22.65
N ILE A 15 0.37 1.77 -22.40
CA ILE A 15 0.57 2.51 -21.15
C ILE A 15 -0.27 1.80 -20.09
N ILE A 16 0.39 1.10 -19.15
CA ILE A 16 -0.31 0.50 -18.02
C ILE A 16 -1.04 1.61 -17.24
N GLY A 17 -2.36 1.47 -17.10
CA GLY A 17 -3.21 2.43 -16.39
C GLY A 17 -3.85 3.51 -17.28
N ALA A 18 -3.56 3.53 -18.58
CA ALA A 18 -4.28 4.38 -19.52
C ALA A 18 -5.61 3.75 -19.97
N PRO A 19 -6.58 4.55 -20.43
CA PRO A 19 -7.77 4.04 -21.12
C PRO A 19 -7.39 3.15 -22.31
N ASP A 20 -8.16 2.09 -22.54
CA ASP A 20 -7.92 1.12 -23.63
C ASP A 20 -7.91 1.78 -25.02
N ASP A 21 -8.67 2.87 -25.18
CA ASP A 21 -8.81 3.67 -26.39
C ASP A 21 -7.79 4.82 -26.50
N LEU A 22 -6.75 4.88 -25.65
CA LEU A 22 -5.73 5.94 -25.70
C LEU A 22 -5.06 6.03 -27.09
N LYS A 23 -4.89 4.91 -27.79
CA LYS A 23 -4.30 4.85 -29.14
C LYS A 23 -5.13 5.60 -30.19
N ASP A 24 -6.44 5.67 -29.97
CA ASP A 24 -7.39 6.37 -30.83
C ASP A 24 -7.58 7.83 -30.40
N ALA A 25 -7.05 8.22 -29.24
CA ALA A 25 -7.17 9.56 -28.68
C ALA A 25 -6.07 10.50 -29.17
N ASN A 26 -6.42 11.78 -29.31
CA ASN A 26 -5.43 12.84 -29.46
C ASN A 26 -4.86 13.21 -28.08
N LEU A 27 -3.71 12.63 -27.73
CA LEU A 27 -2.94 13.03 -26.55
C LEU A 27 -2.36 14.43 -26.79
N ILE A 28 -2.62 15.37 -25.88
CA ILE A 28 -2.17 16.77 -26.02
C ILE A 28 -1.12 17.17 -24.99
N GLY A 29 -1.05 16.44 -23.87
CA GLY A 29 0.00 16.62 -22.89
C GLY A 29 -0.05 15.62 -21.74
N ILE A 30 1.00 15.65 -20.92
CA ILE A 30 1.22 14.74 -19.80
C ILE A 30 1.71 15.55 -18.60
N ALA A 31 1.15 15.26 -17.43
CA ALA A 31 1.64 15.74 -16.14
C ALA A 31 1.79 14.54 -15.20
N ASP A 32 3.02 14.13 -14.89
CA ASP A 32 3.29 12.87 -14.22
C ASP A 32 4.55 12.93 -13.32
N HIS A 33 4.68 11.95 -12.44
CA HIS A 33 5.82 11.76 -11.55
C HIS A 33 6.52 10.40 -11.72
N HIS A 34 6.03 9.56 -12.63
CA HIS A 34 6.63 8.27 -12.96
C HIS A 34 7.75 8.38 -14.00
N LYS A 35 8.49 7.27 -14.15
CA LYS A 35 9.44 7.09 -15.25
C LYS A 35 8.68 7.05 -16.58
N LEU A 36 9.15 7.83 -17.56
CA LEU A 36 8.69 7.75 -18.94
C LEU A 36 9.32 6.54 -19.65
N GLY A 37 8.51 5.74 -20.34
CA GLY A 37 8.93 4.60 -21.18
C GLY A 37 7.86 4.29 -22.22
N GLY A 38 8.21 3.70 -23.37
CA GLY A 38 7.25 3.12 -24.33
C GLY A 38 6.22 4.02 -25.03
N LEU A 39 6.08 5.31 -24.69
CA LEU A 39 5.09 6.19 -25.32
C LEU A 39 5.58 6.74 -26.68
N ILE A 40 4.78 6.52 -27.71
CA ILE A 40 4.96 7.09 -29.05
C ILE A 40 3.74 7.94 -29.40
N THR A 41 3.96 9.16 -29.88
CA THR A 41 2.88 10.07 -30.27
C THR A 41 3.05 10.52 -31.72
N SER A 42 1.92 10.77 -32.38
CA SER A 42 1.88 11.23 -33.77
C SER A 42 2.18 12.73 -33.92
N ALA A 43 2.14 13.49 -32.82
CA ALA A 43 2.40 14.93 -32.76
C ALA A 43 3.23 15.31 -31.51
N PRO A 44 3.91 16.47 -31.52
CA PRO A 44 4.56 17.01 -30.33
C PRO A 44 3.58 17.19 -29.16
N LEU A 45 4.05 16.95 -27.94
CA LEU A 45 3.27 17.07 -26.69
C LEU A 45 3.86 18.11 -25.74
N GLU A 46 3.01 18.73 -24.94
CA GLU A 46 3.44 19.37 -23.70
C GLU A 46 3.63 18.33 -22.58
N VAL A 47 4.78 18.35 -21.92
CA VAL A 47 5.13 17.31 -20.93
C VAL A 47 5.74 17.93 -19.68
N TRP A 48 5.10 17.69 -18.54
CA TRP A 48 5.55 18.03 -17.20
C TRP A 48 5.83 16.75 -16.42
N ILE A 49 7.11 16.34 -16.35
CA ILE A 49 7.52 15.15 -15.58
C ILE A 49 8.51 15.56 -14.51
N ARG A 50 8.21 15.23 -13.27
CA ARG A 50 8.98 15.63 -12.09
C ARG A 50 9.25 14.43 -11.20
N PRO A 51 10.48 14.24 -10.68
CA PRO A 51 10.76 13.17 -9.72
C PRO A 51 10.28 13.57 -8.32
N VAL A 52 8.96 13.66 -8.14
CA VAL A 52 8.27 14.02 -6.90
C VAL A 52 7.34 12.89 -6.44
N GLY A 53 6.80 13.02 -5.23
CA GLY A 53 5.99 11.98 -4.60
C GLY A 53 4.59 11.82 -5.18
N CYS A 54 4.03 12.84 -5.84
CA CYS A 54 2.67 12.82 -6.39
C CYS A 54 2.51 13.68 -7.64
N SER A 55 1.70 13.24 -8.62
CA SER A 55 1.33 14.05 -9.80
C SER A 55 0.63 15.37 -9.44
N ASN A 56 -0.12 15.43 -8.34
CA ASN A 56 -0.77 16.69 -7.90
C ASN A 56 0.23 17.73 -7.40
N THR A 57 1.44 17.34 -7.01
CA THR A 57 2.55 18.28 -6.78
C THR A 57 2.97 18.95 -8.10
N VAL A 58 3.00 18.20 -9.20
CA VAL A 58 3.28 18.74 -10.55
C VAL A 58 2.15 19.65 -11.01
N ILE A 59 0.90 19.24 -10.83
CA ILE A 59 -0.27 20.07 -11.17
C ILE A 59 -0.23 21.37 -10.37
N LYS A 60 0.15 21.35 -9.08
CA LYS A 60 0.31 22.57 -8.29
C LYS A 60 1.37 23.50 -8.87
N GLU A 61 2.52 22.97 -9.28
CA GLU A 61 3.56 23.76 -9.97
C GLU A 61 3.05 24.37 -11.29
N MET A 62 2.16 23.68 -12.03
CA MET A 62 1.53 24.22 -13.24
C MET A 62 0.56 25.38 -12.93
N PHE A 63 -0.27 25.25 -11.89
CA PHE A 63 -1.15 26.34 -11.44
C PHE A 63 -0.33 27.60 -11.07
N ASP A 64 0.76 27.41 -10.32
CA ASP A 64 1.68 28.51 -9.99
C ASP A 64 2.29 29.13 -11.25
N TYR A 65 2.82 28.29 -12.16
CA TYR A 65 3.48 28.74 -13.39
C TYR A 65 2.56 29.59 -14.27
N HIS A 66 1.29 29.19 -14.39
CA HIS A 66 0.29 29.93 -15.15
C HIS A 66 -0.38 31.07 -14.37
N ASN A 67 0.00 31.29 -13.10
CA ASN A 67 -0.61 32.27 -12.19
C ASN A 67 -2.13 32.09 -12.08
N ILE A 68 -2.60 30.85 -12.00
CA ILE A 68 -4.01 30.50 -11.84
C ILE A 68 -4.27 30.17 -10.37
N ALA A 69 -5.26 30.85 -9.77
CA ALA A 69 -5.68 30.54 -8.41
C ALA A 69 -6.36 29.17 -8.34
N ILE A 70 -6.01 28.37 -7.33
CA ILE A 70 -6.62 27.06 -7.09
C ILE A 70 -7.87 27.24 -6.22
N PRO A 71 -9.07 26.80 -6.66
CA PRO A 71 -10.26 26.78 -5.82
C PRO A 71 -10.08 25.90 -4.57
N ALA A 72 -10.74 26.25 -3.46
CA ALA A 72 -10.54 25.59 -2.16
C ALA A 72 -10.87 24.08 -2.17
N ASP A 73 -11.93 23.68 -2.87
CA ASP A 73 -12.35 22.30 -3.06
C ASP A 73 -11.34 21.49 -3.88
N ILE A 74 -10.82 22.06 -4.97
CA ILE A 74 -9.75 21.48 -5.78
C ILE A 74 -8.47 21.36 -4.95
N ALA A 75 -8.12 22.39 -4.18
CA ALA A 75 -6.94 22.35 -3.31
C ALA A 75 -7.03 21.21 -2.28
N GLY A 76 -8.22 20.99 -1.70
CA GLY A 76 -8.49 19.86 -0.81
C GLY A 76 -8.27 18.52 -1.50
N ALA A 77 -8.80 18.33 -2.71
CA ALA A 77 -8.60 17.09 -3.47
C ALA A 77 -7.13 16.85 -3.84
N MET A 78 -6.42 17.89 -4.30
CA MET A 78 -4.99 17.82 -4.61
C MET A 78 -4.16 17.47 -3.38
N MET A 79 -4.47 18.08 -2.23
CA MET A 79 -3.83 17.78 -0.94
C MET A 79 -4.05 16.32 -0.54
N CYS A 80 -5.28 15.82 -0.63
CA CYS A 80 -5.61 14.42 -0.37
C CYS A 80 -4.83 13.46 -1.27
N ALA A 81 -4.67 13.79 -2.56
CA ALA A 81 -3.87 12.98 -3.48
C ALA A 81 -2.39 12.92 -3.06
N ILE A 82 -1.80 14.06 -2.67
CA ILE A 82 -0.43 14.10 -2.15
C ILE A 82 -0.30 13.24 -0.89
N LEU A 83 -1.24 13.35 0.06
CA LEU A 83 -1.24 12.54 1.28
C LEU A 83 -1.35 11.04 0.99
N SER A 84 -2.14 10.65 -0.01
CA SER A 84 -2.29 9.27 -0.47
C SER A 84 -0.98 8.70 -1.03
N ASP A 85 -0.39 9.33 -2.05
CA ASP A 85 0.80 8.78 -2.73
C ASP A 85 2.05 8.83 -1.84
N THR A 86 2.11 9.84 -0.97
CA THR A 86 3.25 10.00 -0.06
C THR A 86 3.08 9.25 1.26
N VAL A 87 1.96 8.57 1.49
CA VAL A 87 1.67 7.88 2.77
C VAL A 87 1.86 8.83 3.96
N ILE A 88 1.21 9.98 3.91
CA ILE A 88 1.38 11.08 4.89
C ILE A 88 2.88 11.43 5.07
N PHE A 89 3.57 11.59 3.94
CA PHE A 89 5.00 11.89 3.83
C PHE A 89 5.98 10.82 4.32
N LYS A 90 5.50 9.60 4.60
CA LYS A 90 6.34 8.48 5.06
C LYS A 90 6.86 7.61 3.92
N SER A 91 6.29 7.74 2.72
CA SER A 91 6.77 7.06 1.52
C SER A 91 8.19 7.51 1.15
N PRO A 92 9.08 6.60 0.71
CA PRO A 92 10.41 6.96 0.21
C PRO A 92 10.38 7.83 -1.06
N THR A 93 9.24 7.92 -1.75
CA THR A 93 9.05 8.81 -2.92
C THR A 93 8.76 10.25 -2.52
N CYS A 94 8.40 10.52 -1.26
CA CYS A 94 8.03 11.85 -0.80
C CYS A 94 9.23 12.79 -0.82
N THR A 95 9.05 13.98 -1.42
CA THR A 95 10.05 15.04 -1.44
C THR A 95 9.61 16.24 -0.60
N LYS A 96 10.54 17.17 -0.36
CA LYS A 96 10.23 18.45 0.30
C LYS A 96 9.24 19.30 -0.51
N ILE A 97 9.17 19.10 -1.83
CA ILE A 97 8.25 19.83 -2.71
C ILE A 97 6.81 19.36 -2.44
N ASP A 98 6.61 18.04 -2.28
CA ASP A 98 5.30 17.47 -1.92
C ASP A 98 4.83 18.00 -0.56
N THR A 99 5.71 18.01 0.45
CA THR A 99 5.36 18.53 1.78
C THR A 99 5.02 20.02 1.74
N LYS A 100 5.73 20.81 0.92
CA LYS A 100 5.45 22.24 0.75
C LYS A 100 4.11 22.44 0.03
N ALA A 101 3.90 21.78 -1.10
CA ALA A 101 2.66 21.86 -1.87
C ALA A 101 1.45 21.44 -1.03
N CYS A 102 1.54 20.34 -0.29
CA CYS A 102 0.47 19.87 0.59
C CYS A 102 0.09 20.92 1.65
N LYS A 103 1.07 21.60 2.28
CA LYS A 103 0.82 22.65 3.28
C LYS A 103 0.14 23.87 2.67
N GLU A 104 0.59 24.29 1.48
CA GLU A 104 0.01 25.42 0.76
C GLU A 104 -1.43 25.10 0.33
N LEU A 105 -1.66 23.90 -0.20
CA LEU A 105 -2.99 23.41 -0.58
C LEU A 105 -3.92 23.27 0.64
N ALA A 106 -3.42 22.79 1.77
CA ALA A 106 -4.17 22.72 3.02
C ALA A 106 -4.63 24.11 3.49
N SER A 107 -3.74 25.11 3.40
CA SER A 107 -4.05 26.50 3.71
C SER A 107 -5.15 27.06 2.79
N ILE A 108 -5.05 26.80 1.47
CA ILE A 108 -6.06 27.22 0.49
C ILE A 108 -7.42 26.53 0.77
N ALA A 109 -7.40 25.26 1.15
CA ALA A 109 -8.60 24.48 1.46
C ALA A 109 -9.20 24.80 2.85
N GLY A 110 -8.49 25.56 3.69
CA GLY A 110 -8.92 25.84 5.07
C GLY A 110 -8.86 24.61 5.99
N ILE A 111 -7.94 23.67 5.75
CA ILE A 111 -7.79 22.43 6.50
C ILE A 111 -6.55 22.52 7.38
N GLU A 112 -6.74 22.70 8.69
CA GLU A 112 -5.63 22.83 9.65
C GLU A 112 -4.93 21.49 9.93
N ASP A 113 -5.70 20.43 10.23
CA ASP A 113 -5.19 19.09 10.52
C ASP A 113 -5.35 18.13 9.34
N TYR A 114 -4.65 18.45 8.25
CA TYR A 114 -4.64 17.64 7.04
C TYR A 114 -3.99 16.25 7.26
N LYS A 115 -3.19 16.06 8.31
CA LYS A 115 -2.61 14.74 8.63
C LYS A 115 -3.66 13.82 9.25
N ALA A 116 -4.50 14.32 10.15
CA ALA A 116 -5.63 13.55 10.68
C ALA A 116 -6.58 13.14 9.55
N LEU A 117 -6.90 14.06 8.62
CA LEU A 117 -7.69 13.71 7.43
C LEU A 117 -7.01 12.61 6.59
N GLY A 118 -5.69 12.71 6.39
CA GLY A 118 -4.92 11.66 5.70
C GLY A 118 -5.02 10.29 6.41
N MET A 119 -4.98 10.26 7.74
CA MET A 119 -5.17 9.02 8.51
C MET A 119 -6.58 8.44 8.30
N GLU A 120 -7.62 9.26 8.34
CA GLU A 120 -9.00 8.82 8.08
C GLU A 120 -9.16 8.27 6.66
N MET A 121 -8.54 8.91 5.66
CA MET A 121 -8.52 8.39 4.28
C MET A 121 -7.90 6.99 4.21
N PHE A 122 -6.78 6.76 4.90
CA PHE A 122 -6.14 5.45 4.93
C PHE A 122 -6.94 4.41 5.69
N LYS A 123 -7.59 4.80 6.79
CA LYS A 123 -8.49 3.93 7.54
C LYS A 123 -9.63 3.41 6.65
N VAL A 124 -10.27 4.31 5.90
CA VAL A 124 -11.31 3.95 4.92
C VAL A 124 -10.74 3.07 3.80
N LYS A 125 -9.56 3.41 3.27
CA LYS A 125 -8.89 2.63 2.21
C LYS A 125 -8.54 1.21 2.63
N SER A 126 -8.17 0.99 3.90
CA SER A 126 -7.82 -0.34 4.43
C SER A 126 -9.02 -1.30 4.53
N GLN A 127 -10.25 -0.77 4.55
CA GLN A 127 -11.49 -1.57 4.57
C GLN A 127 -11.44 -2.70 5.62
N VAL A 128 -11.05 -2.35 6.85
CA VAL A 128 -11.00 -3.28 7.99
C VAL A 128 -12.27 -3.16 8.83
N GLU A 129 -12.67 -1.91 9.11
CA GLU A 129 -13.86 -1.63 9.93
C GLU A 129 -15.14 -2.10 9.24
N GLY A 130 -15.98 -2.83 9.97
CA GLY A 130 -17.26 -3.36 9.47
C GLY A 130 -17.15 -4.64 8.62
N VAL A 131 -15.94 -5.14 8.35
CA VAL A 131 -15.73 -6.40 7.61
C VAL A 131 -15.65 -7.58 8.58
N PRO A 132 -16.36 -8.70 8.33
CA PRO A 132 -16.26 -9.89 9.17
C PRO A 132 -14.82 -10.41 9.30
N THR A 133 -14.41 -10.81 10.50
CA THR A 133 -13.04 -11.27 10.79
C THR A 133 -12.57 -12.39 9.86
N ARG A 134 -13.42 -13.39 9.61
CA ARG A 134 -13.10 -14.48 8.68
C ARG A 134 -12.85 -13.98 7.25
N GLU A 135 -13.58 -12.97 6.80
CA GLU A 135 -13.36 -12.38 5.47
C GLU A 135 -12.01 -11.65 5.41
N LEU A 136 -11.64 -10.94 6.48
CA LEU A 136 -10.32 -10.31 6.59
C LEU A 136 -9.19 -11.36 6.55
N VAL A 137 -9.30 -12.42 7.36
CA VAL A 137 -8.30 -13.51 7.38
C VAL A 137 -8.15 -14.15 6.01
N MET A 138 -9.26 -14.35 5.29
CA MET A 138 -9.27 -15.04 4.00
C MET A 138 -8.91 -14.15 2.80
N ARG A 139 -8.87 -12.82 2.95
CA ARG A 139 -8.71 -11.83 1.86
C ARG A 139 -7.51 -12.08 0.96
N ASP A 140 -6.34 -12.38 1.55
CA ASP A 140 -5.17 -12.90 0.83
C ASP A 140 -4.61 -14.13 1.55
N TYR A 141 -5.47 -15.12 1.79
CA TYR A 141 -5.07 -16.40 2.40
C TYR A 141 -4.65 -17.43 1.36
N LYS A 142 -3.58 -18.17 1.66
CA LYS A 142 -3.10 -19.29 0.83
C LYS A 142 -2.66 -20.46 1.69
N ASN A 143 -2.97 -21.64 1.19
CA ASN A 143 -2.51 -22.91 1.75
C ASN A 143 -1.22 -23.36 1.05
N PHE A 144 -0.35 -23.98 1.83
CA PHE A 144 0.95 -24.51 1.44
C PHE A 144 1.13 -25.91 2.04
N ASP A 145 1.78 -26.79 1.29
CA ASP A 145 2.34 -28.02 1.83
C ASP A 145 3.83 -27.77 2.09
N MET A 146 4.24 -27.83 3.36
CA MET A 146 5.62 -27.65 3.78
C MET A 146 6.13 -28.98 4.34
N TYR A 147 6.71 -29.81 3.47
CA TYR A 147 7.22 -31.14 3.80
C TYR A 147 6.16 -32.06 4.44
N GLY A 148 4.94 -32.08 3.89
CA GLY A 148 3.83 -32.90 4.36
C GLY A 148 3.06 -32.30 5.54
N LYS A 149 3.44 -31.10 6.00
CA LYS A 149 2.67 -30.29 6.95
C LYS A 149 1.82 -29.27 6.21
N LYS A 150 0.54 -29.19 6.56
CA LYS A 150 -0.37 -28.17 6.02
C LYS A 150 -0.13 -26.84 6.72
N VAL A 151 0.17 -25.80 5.96
CA VAL A 151 0.45 -24.45 6.46
C VAL A 151 -0.42 -23.43 5.73
N GLY A 152 -1.16 -22.62 6.48
CA GLY A 152 -1.95 -21.51 5.98
C GLY A 152 -1.29 -20.16 6.23
N ILE A 153 -1.27 -19.27 5.25
CA ILE A 153 -0.69 -17.92 5.41
C ILE A 153 -1.59 -16.86 4.77
N GLY A 154 -2.21 -16.05 5.62
CA GLY A 154 -2.92 -14.81 5.26
C GLY A 154 -2.01 -13.60 5.28
N GLN A 155 -2.33 -12.58 4.48
CA GLN A 155 -1.65 -11.29 4.52
C GLN A 155 -2.66 -10.14 4.43
N LEU A 156 -2.50 -9.14 5.30
CA LEU A 156 -3.25 -7.89 5.27
C LEU A 156 -2.27 -6.73 5.29
N GLU A 157 -2.36 -5.85 4.30
CA GLU A 157 -1.48 -4.68 4.18
C GLU A 157 -2.25 -3.43 4.59
N VAL A 158 -1.68 -2.67 5.54
CA VAL A 158 -2.23 -1.41 6.03
C VAL A 158 -1.15 -0.35 6.09
N VAL A 159 -1.59 0.90 6.10
CA VAL A 159 -0.66 2.01 6.27
C VAL A 159 -0.10 2.05 7.68
N ASP A 160 -0.92 1.78 8.69
CA ASP A 160 -0.55 1.79 10.09
C ASP A 160 -1.29 0.65 10.82
N LEU A 161 -0.59 -0.10 11.66
CA LEU A 161 -1.17 -1.23 12.39
C LEU A 161 -2.24 -0.86 13.40
N SER A 162 -2.32 0.41 13.83
CA SER A 162 -3.38 0.87 14.75
C SER A 162 -4.79 0.61 14.23
N ILE A 163 -4.96 0.43 12.91
CA ILE A 163 -6.22 0.01 12.27
C ILE A 163 -6.69 -1.36 12.79
N PHE A 164 -5.78 -2.22 13.23
CA PHE A 164 -6.11 -3.55 13.77
C PHE A 164 -6.26 -3.59 15.28
N ASP A 165 -5.95 -2.53 16.03
CA ASP A 165 -5.90 -2.56 17.50
C ASP A 165 -7.21 -3.06 18.13
N SER A 166 -8.36 -2.74 17.52
CA SER A 166 -9.68 -3.17 17.99
C SER A 166 -10.11 -4.57 17.56
N VAL A 167 -9.44 -5.18 16.58
CA VAL A 167 -9.84 -6.46 15.96
C VAL A 167 -8.75 -7.53 16.01
N LYS A 168 -7.56 -7.21 16.53
CA LYS A 168 -6.40 -8.10 16.53
C LYS A 168 -6.65 -9.39 17.30
N ASP A 169 -7.32 -9.30 18.45
CA ASP A 169 -7.68 -10.46 19.25
C ASP A 169 -8.69 -11.36 18.54
N ASP A 170 -9.65 -10.76 17.83
CA ASP A 170 -10.61 -11.50 17.00
C ASP A 170 -9.90 -12.20 15.83
N LEU A 171 -8.97 -11.51 15.15
CA LEU A 171 -8.15 -12.09 14.09
C LEU A 171 -7.34 -13.29 14.60
N LEU A 172 -6.72 -13.17 15.78
CA LEU A 172 -5.97 -14.25 16.41
C LEU A 172 -6.86 -15.44 16.76
N ALA A 173 -8.05 -15.19 17.33
CA ALA A 173 -9.02 -16.24 17.62
C ALA A 173 -9.51 -16.94 16.34
N ASP A 174 -9.75 -16.18 15.27
CA ASP A 174 -10.25 -16.70 13.99
C ASP A 174 -9.21 -17.56 13.25
N ILE A 175 -7.91 -17.22 13.30
CA ILE A 175 -6.85 -18.08 12.74
C ILE A 175 -6.63 -19.36 13.56
N LYS A 176 -6.83 -19.31 14.88
CA LYS A 176 -6.80 -20.52 15.72
C LYS A 176 -7.95 -21.46 15.35
N LYS A 177 -9.15 -20.91 15.18
CA LYS A 177 -10.31 -21.67 14.70
C LYS A 177 -10.09 -22.23 13.30
N LEU A 178 -9.56 -21.43 12.37
CA LEU A 178 -9.24 -21.87 11.00
C LEU A 178 -8.26 -23.04 10.99
N LYS A 179 -7.24 -22.97 11.85
CA LYS A 179 -6.24 -24.02 11.99
C LYS A 179 -6.88 -25.35 12.35
N GLU A 180 -7.82 -25.33 13.30
CA GLU A 180 -8.56 -26.51 13.73
C GLU A 180 -9.52 -27.04 12.64
N GLU A 181 -10.28 -26.14 12.00
CA GLU A 181 -11.24 -26.48 10.93
C GLU A 181 -10.57 -27.19 9.74
N ASP A 182 -9.43 -26.68 9.29
CA ASP A 182 -8.72 -27.19 8.10
C ASP A 182 -7.68 -28.29 8.44
N GLY A 183 -7.47 -28.56 9.73
CA GLY A 183 -6.44 -29.46 10.22
C GLY A 183 -5.03 -29.01 9.85
N ASN A 184 -4.79 -27.69 9.86
CA ASN A 184 -3.48 -27.11 9.58
C ASN A 184 -2.53 -27.34 10.77
N ASP A 185 -1.26 -27.58 10.47
CA ASP A 185 -0.21 -27.58 11.48
C ASP A 185 0.06 -26.15 11.98
N THR A 186 0.11 -25.21 11.04
CA THR A 186 0.36 -23.80 11.30
C THR A 186 -0.53 -22.91 10.44
N VAL A 187 -1.07 -21.85 11.04
CA VAL A 187 -1.70 -20.73 10.35
C VAL A 187 -1.03 -19.44 10.81
N LEU A 188 -0.54 -18.64 9.87
CA LEU A 188 0.02 -17.32 10.11
C LEU A 188 -0.86 -16.24 9.48
N LEU A 189 -1.04 -15.12 10.16
CA LEU A 189 -1.58 -13.90 9.58
C LEU A 189 -0.53 -12.80 9.62
N VAL A 190 -0.13 -12.33 8.45
CA VAL A 190 0.89 -11.30 8.26
C VAL A 190 0.20 -9.94 8.18
N LEU A 191 0.26 -9.16 9.26
CA LEU A 191 -0.25 -7.79 9.29
C LEU A 191 0.89 -6.84 8.93
N THR A 192 0.94 -6.39 7.68
CA THR A 192 2.02 -5.56 7.14
C THR A 192 1.75 -4.08 7.37
N ASP A 193 2.69 -3.42 8.04
CA ASP A 193 2.74 -1.97 8.23
C ASP A 193 3.64 -1.33 7.17
N ILE A 194 3.04 -0.57 6.26
CA ILE A 194 3.76 0.10 5.18
C ILE A 194 4.71 1.17 5.75
N ILE A 195 4.31 1.86 6.81
CA ILE A 195 5.06 2.96 7.42
C ILE A 195 6.26 2.43 8.22
N ALA A 196 6.04 1.45 9.08
CA ALA A 196 7.08 0.86 9.91
C ALA A 196 8.01 -0.06 9.10
N MET A 197 7.68 -0.31 7.83
CA MET A 197 8.37 -1.21 6.91
C MET A 197 8.59 -2.59 7.54
N GLY A 198 7.52 -3.21 8.05
CA GLY A 198 7.60 -4.51 8.68
C GLY A 198 6.22 -5.14 8.86
N SER A 199 6.18 -6.31 9.46
CA SER A 199 4.91 -7.01 9.70
C SER A 199 4.82 -7.55 11.12
N GLN A 200 3.65 -7.38 11.73
CA GLN A 200 3.25 -8.13 12.91
C GLN A 200 2.71 -9.47 12.44
N ILE A 201 3.33 -10.55 12.90
CA ILE A 201 2.89 -11.92 12.58
C ILE A 201 2.03 -12.41 13.74
N LEU A 202 0.78 -12.76 13.46
CA LEU A 202 -0.06 -13.55 14.37
C LEU A 202 0.11 -15.02 14.05
N VAL A 203 0.22 -15.85 15.08
CA VAL A 203 0.64 -17.24 14.99
C VAL A 203 -0.39 -18.15 15.64
N ALA A 204 -0.88 -19.13 14.90
CA ALA A 204 -1.53 -20.31 15.47
C ALA A 204 -0.76 -21.53 14.97
N THR A 205 -0.10 -22.28 15.85
CA THR A 205 0.78 -23.39 15.42
C THR A 205 0.79 -24.53 16.44
N ASN A 206 1.00 -25.76 15.98
CA ASN A 206 1.34 -26.92 16.82
C ASN A 206 2.85 -27.07 17.03
N SER A 207 3.66 -26.36 16.25
CA SER A 207 5.12 -26.47 16.20
C SER A 207 5.78 -25.10 16.30
N PRO A 208 5.64 -24.39 17.44
CA PRO A 208 6.18 -23.04 17.64
C PRO A 208 7.69 -22.98 17.39
N GLU A 209 8.44 -24.01 17.77
CA GLU A 209 9.88 -24.11 17.57
C GLU A 209 10.30 -24.03 16.09
N ILE A 210 9.46 -24.52 15.16
CA ILE A 210 9.72 -24.43 13.71
C ILE A 210 9.59 -22.98 13.24
N VAL A 211 8.52 -22.30 13.68
CA VAL A 211 8.23 -20.91 13.34
C VAL A 211 9.29 -19.98 13.93
N GLU A 212 9.68 -20.18 15.19
CA GLU A 212 10.75 -19.43 15.86
C GLU A 212 12.09 -19.58 15.14
N LYS A 213 12.46 -20.82 14.78
CA LYS A 213 13.70 -21.12 14.06
C LYS A 213 13.76 -20.46 12.67
N ALA A 214 12.63 -20.30 11.99
CA ALA A 214 12.58 -19.71 10.64
C ALA A 214 13.12 -18.28 10.58
N TRP A 215 12.98 -17.50 11.67
CA TRP A 215 13.44 -16.11 11.73
C TRP A 215 14.37 -15.79 12.92
N ASP A 216 14.76 -16.79 13.71
CA ASP A 216 15.51 -16.61 14.97
C ASP A 216 14.82 -15.60 15.91
N VAL A 217 13.52 -15.83 16.12
CA VAL A 217 12.63 -14.99 16.95
C VAL A 217 12.01 -15.83 18.06
N LYS A 218 11.44 -15.16 19.07
CA LYS A 218 10.55 -15.78 20.04
C LYS A 218 9.11 -15.39 19.78
N ILE A 219 8.20 -16.35 19.87
CA ILE A 219 6.77 -16.10 19.86
C ILE A 219 6.35 -15.69 21.26
N GLU A 220 5.85 -14.47 21.42
CA GLU A 220 5.33 -13.97 22.69
C GLU A 220 3.86 -13.61 22.51
N ASN A 221 2.98 -14.23 23.31
CA ASN A 221 1.52 -14.06 23.20
C ASN A 221 1.01 -14.34 21.77
N ASP A 222 1.44 -15.46 21.19
CA ASP A 222 1.04 -15.93 19.87
C ASP A 222 1.38 -14.96 18.71
N GLN A 223 2.41 -14.13 18.89
CA GLN A 223 2.81 -13.17 17.88
C GLN A 223 4.29 -12.77 17.97
N PHE A 224 4.81 -12.17 16.90
CA PHE A 224 6.14 -11.54 16.87
C PHE A 224 6.24 -10.50 15.74
N TRP A 225 7.21 -9.59 15.84
CA TRP A 225 7.45 -8.55 14.84
C TRP A 225 8.60 -8.93 13.90
N LEU A 226 8.38 -8.76 12.59
CA LEU A 226 9.40 -8.90 11.56
C LEU A 226 9.68 -7.58 10.86
N LYS A 227 10.81 -6.95 11.21
CA LYS A 227 11.31 -5.76 10.52
C LYS A 227 11.69 -6.11 9.08
N GLY A 228 11.27 -5.27 8.13
CA GLY A 228 11.54 -5.43 6.71
C GLY A 228 10.64 -6.42 6.00
N CYS A 229 9.82 -7.22 6.70
CA CYS A 229 8.91 -8.18 6.09
C CYS A 229 7.68 -7.46 5.52
N LEU A 230 7.57 -7.44 4.20
CA LEU A 230 6.46 -6.82 3.44
C LEU A 230 5.76 -7.79 2.49
N SER A 231 6.34 -8.98 2.27
CA SER A 231 5.83 -9.91 1.25
C SER A 231 5.87 -11.34 1.72
N ARG A 232 4.69 -11.97 1.81
CA ARG A 232 4.56 -13.42 2.05
C ARG A 232 5.44 -14.23 1.11
N LYS A 233 5.40 -13.93 -0.20
CA LYS A 233 6.09 -14.71 -1.23
C LYS A 233 7.62 -14.61 -1.17
N LYS A 234 8.16 -13.47 -0.74
CA LYS A 234 9.61 -13.23 -0.73
C LYS A 234 10.25 -13.47 0.63
N GLN A 235 9.51 -13.27 1.72
CA GLN A 235 10.07 -13.14 3.06
C GLN A 235 9.40 -14.02 4.11
N VAL A 236 8.20 -14.54 3.84
CA VAL A 236 7.54 -15.47 4.76
C VAL A 236 7.74 -16.91 4.30
N VAL A 237 7.20 -17.26 3.13
CA VAL A 237 7.27 -18.63 2.59
C VAL A 237 8.71 -19.13 2.45
N PRO A 238 9.67 -18.39 1.85
CA PRO A 238 11.02 -18.90 1.64
C PRO A 238 11.84 -19.11 2.93
N PHE A 239 11.42 -18.48 4.04
CA PHE A 239 12.08 -18.62 5.35
C PHE A 239 11.42 -19.72 6.18
N LEU A 240 10.09 -19.82 6.10
CA LEU A 240 9.31 -20.80 6.83
C LEU A 240 9.44 -22.21 6.24
N GLU A 241 9.35 -22.35 4.92
CA GLU A 241 9.35 -23.65 4.25
C GLU A 241 10.61 -24.49 4.59
N PRO A 242 11.85 -23.97 4.51
CA PRO A 242 13.04 -24.75 4.90
C PRO A 242 13.10 -25.14 6.37
N ALA A 243 12.37 -24.45 7.26
CA ALA A 243 12.35 -24.76 8.69
C ALA A 243 11.57 -26.04 9.01
N TYR A 244 10.65 -26.46 8.12
CA TYR A 244 9.88 -27.71 8.21
C TYR A 244 10.65 -28.95 7.75
N LYS A 245 11.85 -28.77 7.20
CA LYS A 245 12.73 -29.86 6.77
C LYS A 245 13.50 -30.47 7.93
#